data_AF-T1CI32-F1
#
_entry.id   AF-T1CI32-F1
#
_cell.length_a   1.000
_cell.length_b   1.000
_cell.length_c   1.000
_cell.angle_alpha   90.00
_cell.angle_beta   90.00
_cell.angle_gamma   90.00
#
_symmetry.space_group_name_H-M   'P 1'
#
loop_
_entity.id
_entity.type
_entity.pdbx_description
1 polymer ?
#
loop_
_entity_poly.entity_id
_entity_poly.type
_entity_poly.pdbx_seq_one_letter_code
_entity_poly.pdbx_strand_id
1 'polypeptide(L)' 'MISPLELEIAYKLYLGSEKDFADASHLYITFRESLDTQKLKGFLGELPIKKSTIKNVLGAI' A
#
# COMPACT_ATOMS: atom_id res chain seq x y z
N MET A 1 -7.01 2.74 -18.85
CA MET A 1 -5.72 2.51 -18.15
C MET A 1 -6.09 2.04 -16.76
N ILE A 2 -5.86 0.77 -16.44
CA ILE A 2 -6.13 0.22 -15.11
C ILE A 2 -5.07 0.83 -14.19
N SER A 3 -5.49 1.46 -13.08
CA SER A 3 -4.54 1.98 -12.10
C SER A 3 -3.65 0.84 -11.59
N PRO A 4 -2.33 1.04 -11.47
CA PRO A 4 -1.45 0.03 -10.91
C PRO A 4 -1.92 -0.34 -9.49
N LEU A 5 -1.92 -1.64 -9.19
CA LEU A 5 -2.39 -2.17 -7.91
C LEU A 5 -1.61 -1.56 -6.73
N GLU A 6 -0.34 -1.23 -6.97
CA GLU A 6 0.53 -0.52 -6.03
C GLU A 6 -0.06 0.83 -5.60
N LEU A 7 -0.65 1.58 -6.54
CA LEU A 7 -1.29 2.86 -6.25
C LEU A 7 -2.56 2.65 -5.42
N GLU A 8 -3.32 1.60 -5.69
CA GLU A 8 -4.54 1.28 -4.92
C GLU A 8 -4.20 0.94 -3.47
N ILE A 9 -3.15 0.15 -3.23
CA ILE A 9 -2.63 -0.15 -1.89
C ILE A 9 -2.20 1.12 -1.17
N ALA A 10 -1.41 1.97 -1.85
CA ALA A 10 -0.94 3.23 -1.28
C ALA A 10 -2.10 4.18 -0.96
N TYR A 11 -3.11 4.24 -1.83
CA TYR A 11 -4.29 5.09 -1.65
C TYR A 11 -5.16 4.64 -0.47
N LYS A 12 -5.39 3.33 -0.31
CA LYS A 12 -6.09 2.78 0.87
C LYS A 12 -5.36 3.09 2.18
N LEU A 13 -4.03 2.99 2.18
CA LEU A 13 -3.21 3.41 3.33
C LEU A 13 -3.31 4.91 3.62
N TYR A 14 -3.51 5.73 2.58
CA TYR A 14 -3.74 7.16 2.73
C TYR A 14 -5.13 7.49 3.29
N LEU A 15 -6.18 6.76 2.90
CA LEU A 15 -7.54 6.93 3.43
C LEU A 15 -7.60 6.71 4.94
N GLY A 16 -6.77 5.80 5.46
CA GLY A 16 -6.45 5.76 6.88
C GLY A 16 -7.48 5.12 7.80
N SER A 17 -8.54 4.50 7.27
CA SER A 17 -9.52 3.77 8.08
C SER A 17 -9.03 2.35 8.41
N GLU A 18 -9.54 1.76 9.49
CA GLU A 18 -9.21 0.38 9.86
C GLU A 18 -9.55 -0.63 8.76
N LYS A 19 -10.68 -0.42 8.07
CA LYS A 19 -11.08 -1.25 6.93
C LYS A 19 -10.12 -1.08 5.76
N ASP A 20 -9.72 0.15 5.44
CA ASP A 20 -8.79 0.40 4.33
C ASP A 20 -7.41 -0.20 4.60
N PHE A 21 -6.95 -0.19 5.86
CA PHE A 21 -5.71 -0.87 6.24
C PHE A 21 -5.80 -2.38 6.08
N ALA A 22 -6.90 -3.00 6.51
CA ALA A 22 -7.12 -4.43 6.32
C ALA A 22 -7.15 -4.80 4.83
N ASP A 23 -7.86 -4.02 4.01
CA ASP A 23 -7.91 -4.20 2.56
C ASP A 23 -6.53 -4.03 1.91
N ALA A 24 -5.78 -2.98 2.27
CA ALA A 24 -4.45 -2.72 1.73
C ALA A 24 -3.46 -3.85 2.06
N SER A 25 -3.51 -4.35 3.30
CA SER A 25 -2.70 -5.50 3.72
C SER A 25 -3.08 -6.76 2.94
N HIS A 26 -4.38 -7.01 2.78
CA HIS A 26 -4.88 -8.16 2.03
C HIS A 26 -4.46 -8.12 0.56
N LEU A 27 -4.60 -6.97 -0.10
CA LEU A 27 -4.15 -6.76 -1.47
C LEU A 27 -2.63 -6.95 -1.60
N TYR A 28 -1.86 -6.38 -0.68
CA TYR A 28 -0.41 -6.52 -0.67
C TYR A 28 0.02 -7.99 -0.55
N ILE A 29 -0.58 -8.75 0.38
CA ILE A 29 -0.24 -10.16 0.58
C ILE A 29 -0.67 -11.02 -0.63
N THR A 30 -1.88 -10.79 -1.14
CA THR A 30 -2.46 -11.56 -2.25
C THR A 30 -1.66 -11.42 -3.53
N PHE A 31 -1.12 -10.22 -3.78
CA PHE A 31 -0.42 -9.90 -5.01
C PHE A 31 1.08 -9.67 -4.82
N ARG A 32 1.67 -10.01 -3.66
CA ARG A 32 3.08 -9.71 -3.33
C ARG A 32 4.09 -10.17 -4.39
N GLU A 33 3.80 -11.26 -5.10
CA GLU A 33 4.68 -11.84 -6.11
C GLU A 33 4.60 -11.08 -7.45
N SER A 34 3.48 -10.41 -7.70
CA SER A 34 3.21 -9.62 -8.91
C SER A 34 3.42 -8.12 -8.71
N LEU A 35 3.56 -7.66 -7.45
CA LEU A 35 3.71 -6.26 -7.10
C LEU A 35 5.14 -5.76 -7.36
N ASP A 36 5.23 -4.61 -8.02
CA ASP A 36 6.47 -3.87 -8.14
C ASP A 36 6.72 -3.07 -6.85
N THR A 37 7.60 -3.60 -6.02
CA THR A 37 7.96 -2.99 -4.73
C THR A 37 8.54 -1.58 -4.91
N GLN A 38 9.23 -1.31 -6.02
CA GLN A 38 9.82 0.00 -6.29
C GLN A 38 8.73 1.03 -6.62
N LYS A 39 7.74 0.65 -7.44
CA LYS A 39 6.56 1.50 -7.71
C LYS A 39 5.73 1.74 -6.46
N LEU A 40 5.47 0.70 -5.67
CA LEU A 40 4.75 0.83 -4.40
C LEU A 40 5.44 1.81 -3.46
N LYS A 41 6.76 1.71 -3.29
CA LYS A 41 7.54 2.68 -2.50
C LYS A 41 7.48 4.09 -3.07
N GLY A 42 7.45 4.24 -4.40
CA GLY A 42 7.23 5.52 -5.07
C GLY A 42 5.91 6.16 -4.63
N PHE A 43 4.79 5.46 -4.82
CA PHE A 43 3.47 5.97 -4.43
C PHE A 43 3.33 6.23 -2.93
N LEU A 44 3.89 5.35 -2.10
CA LEU A 44 3.93 5.54 -0.65
C LEU A 44 4.75 6.77 -0.23
N GLY A 45 5.76 7.15 -1.02
CA GLY A 45 6.57 8.35 -0.79
C GLY A 45 5.93 9.64 -1.30
N GLU A 46 5.07 9.55 -2.32
CA GLU A 46 4.31 10.69 -2.86
C GLU A 46 3.10 11.06 -1.99
N LEU A 47 2.52 10.08 -1.29
CA LEU A 47 1.38 10.30 -0.39
C LEU A 47 1.87 10.66 1.03
N PRO A 48 1.16 11.55 1.75
CA PRO A 48 1.53 11.96 3.11
C PRO A 48 1.13 10.90 4.16
N ILE A 49 1.63 9.67 4.00
CA ILE A 49 1.36 8.52 4.87
C ILE A 49 2.48 8.41 5.90
N LYS A 50 2.12 8.16 7.16
CA LYS A 50 3.13 7.93 8.21
C LYS A 50 3.88 6.62 7.93
N LYS A 51 5.22 6.66 7.94
CA LYS A 51 6.07 5.46 7.82
C LYS A 51 5.73 4.37 8.84
N SER A 52 5.28 4.76 10.04
CA SER A 52 4.79 3.84 11.07
C SER A 52 3.56 3.05 10.60
N THR A 53 2.63 3.70 9.91
CA THR A 53 1.43 3.05 9.37
C THR A 53 1.80 2.06 8.28
N ILE A 54 2.68 2.46 7.35
CA ILE A 54 3.17 1.58 6.28
C ILE A 54 3.77 0.30 6.87
N LYS A 55 4.64 0.45 7.87
CA LYS A 55 5.28 -0.68 8.55
C LYS A 55 4.28 -1.57 9.30
N ASN A 56 3.26 -0.97 9.93
CA ASN A 56 2.25 -1.73 10.67
C ASN A 56 1.32 -2.54 9.75
N VAL A 57 1.01 -2.01 8.56
CA VAL A 57 0.02 -2.62 7.64
C VAL A 57 0.66 -3.55 6.61
N LEU A 58 1.78 -3.14 6.01
CA LEU A 58 2.47 -3.90 4.97
C LEU A 58 3.65 -4.73 5.50
N GLY A 59 4.07 -4.48 6.74
CA GLY A 59 5.25 -5.11 7.33
C GLY A 59 6.56 -4.44 6.91
N ALA A 60 7.67 -5.17 7.04
CA ALA A 60 8.98 -4.69 6.61
C ALA A 60 9.10 -4.82 5.09
N ILE A 61 8.90 -3.71 4.37
CA ILE A 61 9.06 -3.60 2.92
C ILE A 61 10.12 -2.57 2.55
#